data_AF-A0A0W1LGA9-F1
#
_entry.id   AF-A0A0W1LGA9-F1
#
_cell.length_a   1.000
_cell.length_b   1.000
_cell.length_c   1.000
_cell.angle_alpha   90.00
_cell.angle_beta   90.00
_cell.angle_gamma   90.00
#
_symmetry.space_group_name_H-M   'P 1'
#
loop_
_entity.id
_entity.type
_entity.pdbx_description
1 polymer ?
#
loop_
_entity_poly.entity_id
_entity_poly.type
_entity_poly.pdbx_seq_one_letter_code
_entity_poly.pdbx_strand_id
1 'polypeptide(L)'
;MFAYCYHSAINLLVKMALDAQPDQALITSLLYCLGFNVLSAHLITKYDTYWPVIGAVIIGVVGMVLVPIIFVGTHALLGKELLAGILISLPVFTFAMGLIKLKLNKN
;
A
#
# COMPACT_ATOMS: atom_id res chain seq x y z
N MET A 1 7.26 10.63 -7.11
CA MET A 1 8.33 9.83 -6.45
C MET A 1 7.77 8.84 -5.44
N PHE A 2 6.98 9.26 -4.44
CA PHE A 2 6.45 8.35 -3.40
C PHE A 2 5.66 7.14 -3.97
N ALA A 3 4.77 7.35 -4.94
CA ALA A 3 4.02 6.25 -5.57
C ALA A 3 4.90 5.21 -6.29
N TYR A 4 6.03 5.63 -6.87
CA TYR A 4 7.01 4.72 -7.47
C TYR A 4 7.75 3.91 -6.41
N CYS A 5 8.18 4.56 -5.32
CA CYS A 5 8.79 3.86 -4.18
C CYS A 5 7.80 2.87 -3.54
N TYR A 6 6.53 3.26 -3.43
CA TYR A 6 5.45 2.41 -2.95
C TYR A 6 5.28 1.16 -3.83
N HIS A 7 5.23 1.32 -5.16
CA HIS A 7 5.21 0.21 -6.11
C HIS A 7 6.37 -0.76 -5.90
N SER A 8 7.59 -0.22 -5.81
CA SER A 8 8.81 -1.02 -5.63
C SER A 8 8.80 -1.80 -4.31
N ALA A 9 8.34 -1.18 -3.22
CA ALA A 9 8.26 -1.82 -1.92
C ALA A 9 7.24 -2.97 -1.90
N ILE A 10 6.05 -2.75 -2.47
CA ILE A 10 5.04 -3.81 -2.60
C ILE A 10 5.57 -4.98 -3.42
N ASN A 11 6.17 -4.72 -4.58
CA ASN A 11 6.73 -5.79 -5.41
C ASN A 11 7.84 -6.57 -4.71
N LEU A 12 8.68 -5.90 -3.92
CA LEU A 12 9.70 -6.55 -3.10
C LEU A 12 9.07 -7.42 -2.00
N LEU A 13 8.05 -6.93 -1.30
CA LEU A 13 7.33 -7.70 -0.28
C LEU A 13 6.69 -8.97 -0.82
N VAL A 14 6.08 -8.89 -2.00
CA VAL A 14 5.49 -10.05 -2.67
C VAL A 14 6.57 -11.05 -3.07
N LYS A 15 7.71 -10.59 -3.62
CA LYS A 15 8.83 -11.49 -3.93
C LYS A 15 9.39 -12.16 -2.68
N MET A 16 9.60 -11.41 -1.59
CA MET A 16 10.05 -12.00 -0.33
C MET A 16 9.06 -13.04 0.21
N ALA A 17 7.76 -12.79 0.09
CA ALA A 17 6.74 -13.75 0.50
C ALA A 17 6.76 -15.03 -0.37
N LEU A 18 7.09 -14.92 -1.66
CA LEU A 18 7.25 -16.08 -2.55
C LEU A 18 8.55 -16.84 -2.26
N ASP A 19 9.65 -16.13 -2.03
CA ASP A 19 10.97 -16.71 -1.72
C ASP A 19 10.96 -17.48 -0.39
N ALA A 20 10.09 -17.11 0.55
CA ALA A 20 9.89 -17.82 1.81
C ALA A 20 9.22 -19.21 1.65
N GLN A 21 8.80 -19.59 0.42
CA GLN A 21 8.10 -20.85 0.11
C GLN A 21 6.97 -21.24 1.09
N PRO A 22 6.06 -20.33 1.45
CA PRO A 22 4.97 -20.64 2.38
C PRO A 22 3.91 -21.54 1.72
N ASP A 23 3.25 -22.38 2.52
CA ASP A 23 2.06 -23.15 2.09
C ASP A 23 0.94 -22.24 1.53
N GLN A 24 0.89 -20.97 1.95
CA GLN A 24 -0.14 -20.00 1.56
C GLN A 24 0.45 -18.68 1.06
N ALA A 25 1.15 -18.71 -0.07
CA ALA A 25 1.84 -17.55 -0.67
C ALA A 25 0.99 -16.29 -0.83
N LEU A 26 -0.29 -16.42 -1.22
CA LEU A 26 -1.19 -15.27 -1.40
C LEU A 26 -1.44 -14.54 -0.07
N ILE A 27 -1.72 -15.30 1.00
CA ILE A 27 -2.06 -14.73 2.31
C ILE A 27 -0.81 -14.12 2.95
N THR A 28 0.33 -14.78 2.86
CA THR A 28 1.60 -14.24 3.35
C THR A 28 1.96 -12.93 2.65
N SER A 29 1.82 -12.90 1.31
CA SER A 29 2.04 -11.68 0.51
C SER A 29 1.10 -10.56 0.94
N LEU A 30 -0.18 -10.87 1.14
CA LEU A 30 -1.19 -9.90 1.58
C LEU A 30 -0.82 -9.34 2.95
N LEU A 31 -0.48 -10.18 3.93
CA LEU A 31 -0.10 -9.75 5.28
C LEU A 31 1.11 -8.81 5.26
N TYR A 32 2.14 -9.13 4.47
CA TYR A 32 3.31 -8.27 4.33
C TYR A 32 2.95 -6.91 3.73
N CYS A 33 2.11 -6.90 2.68
CA CYS A 33 1.64 -5.67 2.06
C CYS A 33 0.74 -4.85 3.00
N LEU A 34 -0.12 -5.51 3.80
CA LEU A 34 -0.96 -4.84 4.79
C LEU A 34 -0.12 -4.17 5.87
N GLY A 35 0.90 -4.86 6.40
CA GLY A 35 1.85 -4.27 7.36
C GLY A 35 2.53 -3.03 6.78
N PHE A 36 2.98 -3.10 5.52
CA PHE A 36 3.56 -1.95 4.83
C PHE A 36 2.55 -0.82 4.58
N ASN A 37 1.28 -1.13 4.32
CA ASN A 37 0.24 -0.13 4.16
C ASN A 37 -0.04 0.62 5.47
N VAL A 38 0.08 -0.02 6.63
CA VAL A 38 0.00 0.67 7.93
C VAL A 38 1.15 1.66 8.09
N LEU A 39 2.38 1.27 7.74
CA LEU A 39 3.54 2.16 7.77
C LEU A 39 3.39 3.33 6.78
N SER A 40 2.91 3.03 5.58
CA SER A 40 2.64 4.04 4.55
C SER A 40 1.56 5.01 4.99
N ALA A 41 0.47 4.51 5.58
CA ALA A 41 -0.59 5.32 6.17
C ALA A 41 -0.06 6.26 7.27
N HIS A 42 0.86 5.78 8.12
CA HIS A 42 1.52 6.63 9.11
C HIS A 42 2.31 7.78 8.47
N LEU A 43 3.07 7.50 7.40
CA LEU A 43 3.81 8.53 6.67
C LEU A 43 2.88 9.51 5.96
N ILE A 44 1.88 9.01 5.23
CA ILE A 44 0.91 9.85 4.49
C ILE A 44 0.23 10.82 5.45
N THR A 45 -0.32 10.34 6.55
CA THR A 45 -0.97 11.18 7.57
C THR A 45 0.00 12.08 8.35
N LYS A 46 1.32 11.86 8.25
CA LYS A 46 2.34 12.74 8.86
C LYS A 46 2.67 13.92 7.96
N TYR A 47 2.71 13.71 6.65
CA TYR A 47 3.16 14.71 5.68
C TYR A 47 2.03 15.40 4.92
N ASP A 48 0.88 14.74 4.72
CA ASP A 48 -0.32 15.35 4.15
C ASP A 48 -1.31 15.70 5.27
N THR A 49 -1.44 17.00 5.55
CA THR A 49 -2.29 17.53 6.63
C THR A 49 -3.70 17.86 6.16
N TYR A 50 -3.95 17.91 4.86
CA TYR A 50 -5.23 18.37 4.33
C TYR A 50 -6.15 17.21 3.95
N TRP A 51 -5.68 16.31 3.07
CA TRP A 51 -6.51 15.24 2.52
C TRP A 51 -5.76 13.90 2.41
N PRO A 52 -5.23 13.36 3.53
CA PRO A 52 -4.36 12.19 3.51
C PRO A 52 -5.03 10.96 2.87
N VAL A 53 -6.35 10.77 3.06
CA VAL A 53 -7.08 9.63 2.48
C VAL A 53 -7.17 9.72 0.95
N ILE A 54 -7.39 10.92 0.40
CA ILE A 54 -7.37 11.13 -1.07
C ILE A 54 -5.95 10.92 -1.59
N GLY A 55 -4.94 11.45 -0.89
CA GLY A 55 -3.54 11.22 -1.21
C GLY A 55 -3.21 9.72 -1.26
N ALA A 56 -3.70 8.94 -0.29
CA ALA A 56 -3.55 7.48 -0.25
C ALA A 56 -4.19 6.78 -1.46
N VAL A 57 -5.41 7.18 -1.86
CA VAL A 57 -6.07 6.63 -3.07
C VAL A 57 -5.22 6.92 -4.31
N ILE A 58 -4.74 8.16 -4.48
CA ILE A 58 -3.91 8.54 -5.63
C ILE A 58 -2.60 7.76 -5.63
N ILE A 59 -1.92 7.65 -4.48
CA ILE A 59 -0.67 6.89 -4.34
C ILE A 59 -0.90 5.41 -4.68
N GLY A 60 -1.98 4.81 -4.17
CA GLY A 60 -2.34 3.43 -4.46
C GLY A 60 -2.59 3.21 -5.94
N VAL A 61 -3.42 4.02 -6.59
CA VAL A 61 -3.74 3.89 -8.02
C VAL A 61 -2.50 4.14 -8.88
N VAL A 62 -1.77 5.23 -8.64
CA VAL A 62 -0.57 5.55 -9.41
C VAL A 62 0.50 4.49 -9.22
N GLY A 63 0.77 4.08 -7.98
CA GLY A 63 1.81 3.10 -7.67
C GLY A 63 1.46 1.69 -8.14
N MET A 64 0.21 1.26 -7.99
CA MET A 64 -0.16 -0.13 -8.26
C MET A 64 -0.71 -0.38 -9.65
N VAL A 65 -1.15 0.67 -10.35
CA VAL A 65 -1.73 0.57 -11.70
C VAL A 65 -0.88 1.32 -12.71
N LEU A 66 -0.69 2.64 -12.52
CA LEU A 66 -0.06 3.46 -13.54
C LEU A 66 1.43 3.14 -13.74
N VAL A 67 2.19 3.03 -12.64
CA VAL A 67 3.63 2.70 -12.68
C VAL A 67 3.90 1.35 -13.38
N PRO A 68 3.29 0.22 -12.99
CA PRO A 68 3.57 -1.06 -13.65
C PRO A 68 3.19 -1.04 -15.14
N ILE A 69 2.08 -0.40 -15.50
CA ILE A 69 1.64 -0.30 -16.91
C ILE A 69 2.67 0.46 -17.75
N ILE A 70 3.18 1.58 -17.26
CA ILE A 70 4.13 2.42 -18.00
C ILE A 70 5.49 1.76 -18.13
N PHE A 71 6.00 1.14 -17.07
CA PHE A 71 7.39 0.66 -17.03
C PHE A 71 7.58 -0.79 -17.49
N VAL A 72 6.57 -1.64 -17.37
CA VAL A 72 6.71 -3.08 -17.64
C VAL A 72 5.59 -3.60 -18.54
N GLY A 73 4.36 -3.08 -18.37
CA GLY A 73 3.17 -3.46 -19.13
C GLY A 73 2.12 -4.17 -18.27
N THR A 74 1.00 -4.53 -18.88
CA THR A 74 -0.19 -5.04 -18.18
C THR A 74 0.00 -6.40 -17.50
N HIS A 75 0.99 -7.18 -17.92
CA HIS A 75 1.35 -8.46 -17.30
C HIS A 75 2.08 -8.31 -15.96
N ALA A 76 2.57 -7.11 -15.64
CA ALA A 76 3.21 -6.81 -14.35
C ALA A 76 2.21 -6.39 -13.26
N LEU A 77 0.90 -6.37 -13.56
CA LEU A 77 -0.10 -6.18 -12.53
C LEU A 77 -0.12 -7.39 -11.59
N LEU A 78 -0.23 -7.10 -10.29
CA LEU A 78 -0.47 -8.10 -9.28
C LEU A 78 -1.79 -8.83 -9.54
N GLY A 79 -1.90 -10.05 -9.02
CA GLY A 79 -3.14 -10.81 -9.03
C GLY A 79 -4.29 -9.95 -8.51
N LYS A 80 -5.45 -10.03 -9.17
CA LYS A 80 -6.59 -9.12 -8.96
C LYS A 80 -6.99 -9.01 -7.48
N GLU A 81 -6.97 -10.12 -6.76
CA GLU A 81 -7.32 -10.19 -5.35
C GLU A 81 -6.32 -9.42 -4.47
N LEU A 82 -5.03 -9.64 -4.68
CA LEU A 82 -3.96 -8.96 -3.95
C LEU A 82 -3.95 -7.46 -4.27
N LEU A 83 -4.12 -7.10 -5.55
CA LEU A 83 -4.22 -5.71 -5.98
C LEU A 83 -5.41 -5.00 -5.31
N ALA A 84 -6.59 -5.61 -5.32
CA ALA A 84 -7.79 -5.05 -4.69
C ALA A 84 -7.60 -4.89 -3.17
N GLY A 85 -7.03 -5.91 -2.51
CA GLY A 85 -6.74 -5.86 -1.07
C GLY A 85 -5.80 -4.70 -0.71
N ILE A 86 -4.75 -4.47 -1.50
CA ILE A 86 -3.79 -3.38 -1.28
C ILE A 86 -4.44 -2.01 -1.54
N LEU A 87 -5.19 -1.87 -2.64
CA LEU A 87 -5.84 -0.61 -3.01
C LEU A 87 -6.90 -0.18 -2.00
N ILE A 88 -7.66 -1.12 -1.43
CA ILE A 88 -8.70 -0.82 -0.43
C ILE A 88 -8.08 -0.58 0.94
N SER A 89 -7.08 -1.37 1.34
CA SER A 89 -6.50 -1.27 2.69
C SER A 89 -5.72 0.02 2.90
N LEU A 90 -5.04 0.57 1.88
CA LEU A 90 -4.23 1.77 2.04
C LEU A 90 -5.07 3.01 2.46
N PRO A 91 -6.19 3.35 1.79
CA PRO A 91 -7.10 4.41 2.24
C PRO A 91 -7.70 4.12 3.63
N VAL A 92 -8.10 2.87 3.89
CA VAL A 92 -8.70 2.46 5.18
C VAL A 92 -7.72 2.67 6.33
N PHE A 93 -6.47 2.22 6.20
CA PHE A 93 -5.44 2.43 7.23
C PHE A 93 -5.05 3.90 7.36
N THR A 94 -5.05 4.65 6.25
CA THR A 94 -4.79 6.10 6.30
C THR A 94 -5.89 6.83 7.07
N PHE A 95 -7.15 6.46 6.87
CA PHE A 95 -8.27 6.99 7.63
C PHE A 95 -8.16 6.63 9.12
N ALA A 96 -7.95 5.36 9.45
CA ALA A 96 -7.80 4.90 10.83
C ALA A 96 -6.63 5.60 11.55
N MET A 97 -5.49 5.74 10.88
CA MET A 97 -4.31 6.43 11.42
C MET A 97 -4.58 7.92 11.68
N GLY A 98 -5.37 8.57 10.82
CA GLY A 98 -5.84 9.93 11.04
C GLY A 98 -6.64 10.07 12.34
N LEU A 99 -7.58 9.16 12.58
CA LEU A 99 -8.36 9.13 13.83
C LEU A 99 -7.47 8.90 15.07
N ILE A 100 -6.51 7.98 14.99
CA ILE A 100 -5.57 7.70 16.08
C ILE A 100 -4.76 8.96 16.42
N LYS A 101 -4.20 9.65 15.41
CA LYS A 101 -3.41 10.87 15.61
C LYS A 101 -4.25 12.03 16.18
N LEU A 102 -5.48 12.19 15.71
CA LEU A 102 -6.41 13.19 16.26
C LEU A 102 -6.70 12.94 17.74
N LYS A 103 -6.84 11.66 18.14
CA LYS A 103 -7.04 11.29 19.54
C LYS A 103 -5.78 11.51 20.38
N LEU A 104 -4.60 11.20 19.83
CA LEU A 104 -3.33 11.36 20.53
C LEU A 104 -2.99 12.84 20.79
N ASN A 105 -3.30 13.73 19.84
CA ASN A 105 -2.99 15.17 19.95
C ASN A 105 -4.00 15.95 20.82
N LYS A 106 -5.07 15.30 21.28
CA LYS A 106 -6.07 15.88 22.19
C LYS A 106 -5.80 15.60 23.68
N ASN A 107 -4.85 14.70 23.98
CA ASN A 107 -4.36 14.41 25.33
C ASN A 107 -3.04 15.12 25.57
#